data_AF-A0A1H8F4H1-F1
#
_entry.id   AF-A0A1H8F4H1-F1
#
_cell.length_a   1.000
_cell.length_b   1.000
_cell.length_c   1.000
_cell.angle_alpha   90.00
_cell.angle_beta   90.00
_cell.angle_gamma   90.00
#
_symmetry.space_group_name_H-M   'P 1'
#
loop_
_entity.id
_entity.type
_entity.pdbx_description
1 polymer ?
#
loop_
_entity_poly.entity_id
_entity_poly.type
_entity_poly.pdbx_seq_one_letter_code
_entity_poly.pdbx_strand_id
1 'polypeptide(L)'
;MHYLSTRGDATPRKFCDILLEGLAPDGGLYMPVRYPQVDAPTLAKWRKLYAEQGYAALAFAILSLYIDDIPAADLKAICDKTYTQEVFGTQQITPVRPLEGDLHIEGLSNGPTIAFKDMAMQLLGNLFEYELGRRGEQLNILGATSGDTGSAAEYAMRGKQGVRVFMLSPHGRMSAFQQAQMFSLQDENIHNLAVEGVFDDCQDIVKAVSNDLEFKRQYKIGTVNSINWARLLAQVVYYFAGYFQATTSDAQKVSFTVPSGNFGNICAGHVARMMGLPVDKLVVATNENDVLDEFFRTGVYRVRASADTYETSSPSMDISKASNFERFVFDLLGRNAKRTAELFGSDLGSKGHFDLSQDPVFPLAASRYGFVSGKSTHADRLDTIRDCYNRLGTMIDTHTADGVKVAREQVQAGVPMIVLETALPIKFADTITEALGRKPEVPAKFAGIEDLPKRVEVVPADTDRIKQIISQACA
;
A
#
# COMPACT_ATOMS: atom_id res chain seq x y z
N MET A 1 20.87 -7.63 -7.33
CA MET A 1 20.09 -8.18 -6.23
C MET A 1 19.52 -9.53 -6.61
N HIS A 2 19.26 -10.40 -5.63
CA HIS A 2 18.42 -11.59 -5.80
C HIS A 2 17.31 -11.56 -4.75
N TYR A 3 16.24 -12.27 -5.04
CA TYR A 3 15.05 -12.37 -4.20
C TYR A 3 14.79 -13.82 -3.80
N LEU A 4 14.36 -14.01 -2.56
CA LEU A 4 13.98 -15.28 -1.96
C LEU A 4 12.51 -15.26 -1.55
N SER A 5 11.91 -16.44 -1.40
CA SER A 5 10.60 -16.58 -0.76
C SER A 5 10.72 -16.61 0.77
N THR A 6 9.79 -15.99 1.47
CA THR A 6 9.63 -16.11 2.93
C THR A 6 9.37 -17.55 3.39
N ARG A 7 8.97 -18.47 2.51
CA ARG A 7 8.62 -19.86 2.85
C ARG A 7 9.58 -20.91 2.32
N GLY A 8 10.67 -20.49 1.66
CA GLY A 8 11.83 -21.34 1.43
C GLY A 8 11.99 -21.86 0.01
N ASP A 9 11.18 -21.42 -0.96
CA ASP A 9 11.52 -21.58 -2.37
C ASP A 9 12.91 -21.00 -2.63
N ALA A 10 13.79 -21.89 -3.11
CA ALA A 10 15.20 -21.61 -3.31
C ALA A 10 15.50 -21.14 -4.74
N THR A 11 14.48 -20.97 -5.59
CA THR A 11 14.66 -20.62 -6.99
C THR A 11 15.20 -19.20 -7.08
N PRO A 12 16.41 -18.97 -7.65
CA PRO A 12 16.94 -17.63 -7.76
C PRO A 12 16.05 -16.77 -8.66
N ARG A 13 15.55 -15.65 -8.13
CA ARG A 13 14.78 -14.67 -8.87
C ARG A 13 15.47 -13.31 -8.90
N LYS A 14 15.40 -12.65 -10.04
CA LYS A 14 15.77 -11.23 -10.20
C LYS A 14 14.53 -10.34 -10.01
N PHE A 15 14.71 -9.02 -9.99
CA PHE A 15 13.60 -8.10 -9.70
C PHE A 15 12.52 -8.19 -10.78
N CYS A 16 12.91 -8.17 -12.05
CA CYS A 16 11.98 -8.24 -13.17
C CYS A 16 11.18 -9.55 -13.21
N ASP A 17 11.71 -10.65 -12.66
CA ASP A 17 10.97 -11.91 -12.55
C ASP A 17 9.86 -11.81 -11.51
N ILE A 18 10.22 -11.37 -10.28
CA ILE A 18 9.25 -11.26 -9.19
C ILE A 18 8.23 -10.15 -9.40
N LEU A 19 8.59 -9.15 -10.23
CA LEU A 19 7.71 -8.06 -10.64
C LEU A 19 6.45 -8.62 -11.30
N LEU A 20 6.60 -9.58 -12.22
CA LEU A 20 5.50 -10.18 -12.98
C LEU A 20 4.87 -11.38 -12.26
N GLU A 21 5.65 -12.17 -11.51
CA GLU A 21 5.13 -13.34 -10.76
C GLU A 21 4.27 -12.94 -9.56
N GLY A 22 4.66 -11.89 -8.82
CA GLY A 22 3.97 -11.41 -7.62
C GLY A 22 4.18 -12.30 -6.39
N LEU A 23 3.61 -13.51 -6.37
CA LEU A 23 3.71 -14.49 -5.28
C LEU A 23 4.72 -15.59 -5.64
N ALA A 24 5.48 -16.09 -4.66
CA ALA A 24 6.37 -17.21 -4.90
C ALA A 24 5.60 -18.54 -5.09
N PRO A 25 6.17 -19.54 -5.80
CA PRO A 25 5.51 -20.82 -6.07
C PRO A 25 5.07 -21.60 -4.82
N ASP A 26 5.75 -21.41 -3.68
CA ASP A 26 5.45 -22.02 -2.39
C ASP A 26 4.38 -21.25 -1.58
N GLY A 27 3.78 -20.22 -2.18
CA GLY A 27 2.80 -19.34 -1.55
C GLY A 27 3.41 -18.31 -0.59
N GLY A 28 4.74 -18.23 -0.50
CA GLY A 28 5.44 -17.20 0.25
C GLY A 28 5.58 -15.90 -0.51
N LEU A 29 6.11 -14.88 0.17
CA LEU A 29 6.31 -13.54 -0.36
C LEU A 29 7.77 -13.32 -0.74
N TYR A 30 8.01 -12.64 -1.86
CA TYR A 30 9.38 -12.28 -2.23
C TYR A 30 9.96 -11.19 -1.30
N MET A 31 11.22 -11.38 -0.92
CA MET A 31 12.06 -10.44 -0.17
C MET A 31 13.51 -10.47 -0.71
N PRO A 32 14.27 -9.37 -0.61
CA PRO A 32 15.66 -9.35 -1.04
C PRO A 32 16.51 -10.22 -0.11
N VAL A 33 17.49 -10.93 -0.67
CA VAL A 33 18.40 -11.81 0.10
C VAL A 33 19.10 -11.09 1.26
N ARG A 34 19.29 -9.76 1.14
CA ARG A 34 19.72 -8.85 2.21
C ARG A 34 19.16 -7.45 1.95
N TYR A 35 19.01 -6.65 3.00
CA TYR A 35 18.77 -5.21 2.83
C TYR A 35 20.08 -4.49 2.52
N PRO A 36 20.18 -3.75 1.40
CA PRO A 36 21.26 -2.81 1.15
C PRO A 36 21.43 -1.85 2.35
N GLN A 37 22.67 -1.58 2.73
CA GLN A 37 22.97 -0.69 3.85
C GLN A 37 23.29 0.72 3.32
N VAL A 38 22.71 1.72 3.98
CA VAL A 38 22.90 3.15 3.74
C VAL A 38 23.68 3.68 4.94
N ASP A 39 24.98 3.87 4.74
CA ASP A 39 25.86 4.45 5.75
C ASP A 39 25.67 5.97 5.86
N ALA A 40 26.30 6.58 6.88
CA ALA A 40 26.17 8.02 7.13
C ALA A 40 26.61 8.90 5.93
N PRO A 41 27.74 8.62 5.23
CA PRO A 41 28.09 9.33 4.00
C PRO A 41 27.03 9.22 2.89
N THR A 42 26.45 8.03 2.70
CA THR A 42 25.39 7.83 1.70
C THR A 42 24.13 8.59 2.08
N LEU A 43 23.72 8.56 3.36
CA LEU A 43 22.55 9.29 3.84
C LEU A 43 22.71 10.81 3.64
N ALA A 44 23.88 11.37 3.98
CA ALA A 44 24.18 12.78 3.77
C ALA A 44 24.16 13.15 2.27
N LYS A 45 24.71 12.29 1.41
CA LYS A 45 24.64 12.45 -0.05
C LYS A 45 23.19 12.44 -0.54
N TRP A 46 22.35 11.55 -0.01
CA TRP A 46 20.94 11.44 -0.40
C TRP A 46 20.09 12.61 0.09
N ARG A 47 20.38 13.17 1.27
CA ARG A 47 19.77 14.43 1.73
C ARG A 47 20.05 15.55 0.73
N LYS A 48 21.30 15.70 0.31
CA LYS A 48 21.70 16.70 -0.70
C LYS A 48 21.03 16.41 -2.06
N LEU A 49 21.02 15.15 -2.49
CA LEU A 49 20.37 14.72 -3.73
C LEU A 49 18.87 15.08 -3.74
N TYR A 50 18.16 14.78 -2.65
CA TYR A 50 16.74 15.10 -2.50
C TYR A 50 16.51 16.61 -2.53
N ALA A 51 17.34 17.39 -1.83
CA ALA A 51 17.22 18.85 -1.80
C ALA A 51 17.49 19.49 -3.19
N GLU A 52 18.42 18.95 -3.97
CA GLU A 52 18.83 19.53 -5.26
C GLU A 52 18.04 19.00 -6.46
N GLN A 53 17.62 17.73 -6.43
CA GLN A 53 17.03 17.01 -7.57
C GLN A 53 15.66 16.39 -7.28
N GLY A 54 15.17 16.49 -6.04
CA GLY A 54 13.81 16.11 -5.67
C GLY A 54 13.57 14.61 -5.52
N TYR A 55 12.28 14.27 -5.43
CA TYR A 55 11.81 12.93 -5.06
C TYR A 55 12.17 11.85 -6.09
N ALA A 56 12.06 12.15 -7.40
CA ALA A 56 12.38 11.19 -8.46
C ALA A 56 13.85 10.74 -8.41
N ALA A 57 14.78 11.66 -8.14
CA ALA A 57 16.20 11.35 -7.99
C ALA A 57 16.48 10.49 -6.74
N LEU A 58 15.81 10.79 -5.62
CA LEU A 58 15.88 9.96 -4.41
C LEU A 58 15.31 8.55 -4.66
N ALA A 59 14.16 8.46 -5.35
CA ALA A 59 13.55 7.20 -5.75
C ALA A 59 14.52 6.36 -6.58
N PHE A 60 15.12 6.95 -7.62
CA PHE A 60 16.14 6.28 -8.43
C PHE A 60 17.29 5.75 -7.57
N ALA A 61 17.86 6.58 -6.69
CA ALA A 61 18.99 6.19 -5.85
C ALA A 61 18.67 5.00 -4.93
N ILE A 62 17.48 4.98 -4.33
CA ILE A 62 17.01 3.88 -3.47
C ILE A 62 16.72 2.62 -4.30
N LEU A 63 15.94 2.77 -5.38
CA LEU A 63 15.51 1.65 -6.22
C LEU A 63 16.69 0.94 -6.89
N SER A 64 17.73 1.66 -7.31
CA SER A 64 18.95 1.09 -7.88
C SER A 64 19.70 0.13 -6.95
N LEU A 65 19.48 0.19 -5.63
CA LEU A 65 20.07 -0.79 -4.70
C LEU A 65 19.37 -2.16 -4.75
N TYR A 66 18.14 -2.19 -5.24
CA TYR A 66 17.28 -3.38 -5.27
C TYR A 66 17.06 -3.91 -6.70
N ILE A 67 17.24 -3.07 -7.71
CA ILE A 67 16.99 -3.38 -9.11
C ILE A 67 18.32 -3.29 -9.87
N ASP A 68 18.94 -4.44 -10.15
CA ASP A 68 20.24 -4.54 -10.86
C ASP A 68 20.12 -5.14 -12.26
N ASP A 69 18.88 -5.39 -12.70
CA ASP A 69 18.47 -6.05 -13.94
C ASP A 69 17.64 -5.13 -14.85
N ILE A 70 17.47 -3.85 -14.47
CA ILE A 70 17.03 -2.76 -15.33
C ILE A 70 18.21 -1.80 -15.53
N PRO A 71 18.59 -1.42 -16.76
CA PRO A 71 19.65 -0.43 -17.00
C PRO A 71 19.39 0.88 -16.24
N ALA A 72 20.44 1.46 -15.67
CA ALA A 72 20.31 2.64 -14.81
C ALA A 72 19.64 3.84 -15.50
N ALA A 73 19.92 4.07 -16.79
CA ALA A 73 19.28 5.13 -17.56
C ALA A 73 17.77 4.93 -17.68
N ASP A 74 17.33 3.68 -17.91
CA ASP A 74 15.94 3.31 -18.05
C ASP A 74 15.21 3.43 -16.70
N LEU A 75 15.80 2.92 -15.61
CA LEU A 75 15.22 3.05 -14.27
C LEU A 75 15.08 4.52 -13.85
N LYS A 76 16.09 5.35 -14.16
CA LYS A 76 16.01 6.79 -13.92
C LYS A 76 14.86 7.42 -14.72
N ALA A 77 14.75 7.12 -16.02
CA ALA A 77 13.68 7.63 -16.86
C ALA A 77 12.29 7.19 -16.35
N ILE A 78 12.16 5.97 -15.84
CA ILE A 78 10.93 5.49 -15.20
C ILE A 78 10.60 6.32 -13.95
N CYS A 79 11.57 6.59 -13.09
CA CYS A 79 11.36 7.42 -11.89
C CYS A 79 10.97 8.86 -12.26
N ASP A 80 11.67 9.46 -13.22
CA ASP A 80 11.40 10.82 -13.71
C ASP A 80 10.01 10.93 -14.35
N LYS A 81 9.57 9.91 -15.10
CA LYS A 81 8.21 9.84 -15.68
C LYS A 81 7.13 9.65 -14.60
N THR A 82 7.46 8.97 -13.51
CA THR A 82 6.50 8.59 -12.47
C THR A 82 6.19 9.74 -11.53
N TYR A 83 7.23 10.33 -10.93
CA TYR A 83 7.08 11.24 -9.78
C TYR A 83 7.21 12.70 -10.21
N THR A 84 6.16 13.24 -10.83
CA THR A 84 6.13 14.63 -11.30
C THR A 84 5.09 15.47 -10.56
N GLN A 85 5.24 16.80 -10.64
CA GLN A 85 4.28 17.74 -10.10
C GLN A 85 2.91 17.61 -10.79
N GLU A 86 2.86 17.27 -12.08
CA GLU A 86 1.63 17.11 -12.83
C GLU A 86 0.82 15.90 -12.34
N VAL A 87 1.49 14.80 -12.00
CA VAL A 87 0.85 13.58 -11.50
C VAL A 87 0.44 13.72 -10.03
N PHE A 88 1.31 14.32 -9.21
CA PHE A 88 1.14 14.39 -7.74
C PHE A 88 0.76 15.78 -7.23
N GLY A 89 0.46 16.75 -8.09
CA GLY A 89 0.01 18.10 -7.71
C GLY A 89 1.04 18.99 -6.99
N THR A 90 2.23 18.48 -6.64
CA THR A 90 3.28 19.22 -5.91
C THR A 90 4.67 18.71 -6.27
N GLN A 91 5.68 19.59 -6.29
CA GLN A 91 7.07 19.22 -6.57
C GLN A 91 7.69 18.35 -5.47
N GLN A 92 7.21 18.48 -4.23
CA GLN A 92 7.70 17.66 -3.12
C GLN A 92 7.23 16.21 -3.23
N ILE A 93 6.19 15.95 -4.03
CA ILE A 93 5.44 14.69 -4.17
C ILE A 93 4.74 14.28 -2.85
N THR A 94 5.49 14.20 -1.76
CA THR A 94 5.08 13.80 -0.40
C THR A 94 5.48 14.87 0.63
N PRO A 95 4.80 16.04 0.66
CA PRO A 95 5.13 17.12 1.57
C PRO A 95 4.91 16.73 3.03
N VAL A 96 5.85 17.07 3.90
CA VAL A 96 5.68 17.00 5.37
C VAL A 96 5.24 18.35 5.91
N ARG A 97 4.10 18.38 6.61
CA ARG A 97 3.52 19.58 7.20
C ARG A 97 3.37 19.44 8.72
N PRO A 98 3.68 20.46 9.52
CA PRO A 98 3.41 20.41 10.96
C PRO A 98 1.91 20.33 11.21
N LEU A 99 1.52 19.59 12.25
CA LEU A 99 0.15 19.52 12.75
C LEU A 99 0.04 20.20 14.11
N GLU A 100 0.84 19.75 15.09
CA GLU A 100 0.93 20.34 16.43
C GLU A 100 2.18 19.86 17.17
N GLY A 101 2.90 20.75 17.86
CA GLY A 101 4.12 20.37 18.58
C GLY A 101 5.13 19.63 17.67
N ASP A 102 5.57 18.45 18.09
CA ASP A 102 6.45 17.55 17.32
C ASP A 102 5.69 16.63 16.33
N LEU A 103 4.36 16.74 16.24
CA LEU A 103 3.52 15.93 15.36
C LEU A 103 3.39 16.59 13.97
N HIS A 104 3.68 15.81 12.94
CA HIS A 104 3.66 16.19 11.54
C HIS A 104 2.79 15.23 10.74
N ILE A 105 2.29 15.68 9.59
CA ILE A 105 1.60 14.86 8.60
C ILE A 105 2.45 14.80 7.33
N GLU A 106 2.70 13.60 6.81
CA GLU A 106 3.28 13.40 5.49
C GLU A 106 2.17 13.13 4.47
N GLY A 107 1.99 14.07 3.53
CA GLY A 107 0.94 14.04 2.52
C GLY A 107 1.20 13.03 1.42
N LEU A 108 0.74 11.78 1.58
CA LEU A 108 0.91 10.74 0.55
C LEU A 108 -0.24 10.70 -0.48
N SER A 109 -1.23 11.56 -0.29
CA SER A 109 -2.52 11.48 -0.98
C SER A 109 -2.71 12.55 -2.06
N ASN A 110 -1.60 13.00 -2.67
CA ASN A 110 -1.65 14.05 -3.69
C ASN A 110 -1.75 13.51 -5.13
N GLY A 111 -1.58 12.20 -5.29
CA GLY A 111 -1.62 11.50 -6.57
C GLY A 111 -2.96 11.55 -7.31
N PRO A 112 -3.07 10.88 -8.46
CA PRO A 112 -4.24 10.95 -9.35
C PRO A 112 -5.52 10.41 -8.72
N THR A 113 -5.43 9.56 -7.70
CA THR A 113 -6.60 8.97 -7.02
C THR A 113 -6.73 9.40 -5.57
N ILE A 114 -5.89 10.35 -5.16
CA ILE A 114 -5.84 11.00 -3.85
C ILE A 114 -5.81 10.03 -2.67
N ALA A 115 -5.01 8.99 -2.84
CA ALA A 115 -4.68 8.01 -1.82
C ALA A 115 -3.22 7.57 -1.96
N PHE A 116 -2.59 7.17 -0.85
CA PHE A 116 -1.18 6.77 -0.84
C PHE A 116 -0.82 5.62 -1.78
N LYS A 117 -1.81 4.83 -2.20
CA LYS A 117 -1.61 3.71 -3.14
C LYS A 117 -1.05 4.20 -4.48
N ASP A 118 -1.31 5.46 -4.85
CA ASP A 118 -0.75 6.10 -6.04
C ASP A 118 0.78 6.08 -6.06
N MET A 119 1.43 6.29 -4.90
CA MET A 119 2.89 6.31 -4.77
C MET A 119 3.53 5.03 -5.34
N ALA A 120 2.92 3.88 -5.04
CA ALA A 120 3.38 2.59 -5.50
C ALA A 120 2.85 2.24 -6.89
N MET A 121 1.56 2.47 -7.14
CA MET A 121 0.90 2.01 -8.36
C MET A 121 1.42 2.74 -9.60
N GLN A 122 1.66 4.05 -9.53
CA GLN A 122 2.18 4.81 -10.67
C GLN A 122 3.54 4.28 -11.12
N LEU A 123 4.45 3.99 -10.19
CA LEU A 123 5.74 3.35 -10.50
C LEU A 123 5.54 1.97 -11.11
N LEU A 124 4.65 1.17 -10.50
CA LEU A 124 4.38 -0.20 -10.93
C LEU A 124 3.84 -0.26 -12.36
N GLY A 125 2.95 0.65 -12.75
CA GLY A 125 2.44 0.73 -14.12
C GLY A 125 3.53 1.01 -15.15
N ASN A 126 4.48 1.90 -14.83
CA ASN A 126 5.62 2.17 -15.71
C ASN A 126 6.62 0.99 -15.75
N LEU A 127 6.85 0.31 -14.62
CA LEU A 127 7.69 -0.89 -14.57
C LEU A 127 7.09 -2.07 -15.36
N PHE A 128 5.77 -2.28 -15.27
CA PHE A 128 5.08 -3.30 -16.05
C PHE A 128 5.16 -3.01 -17.55
N GLU A 129 4.82 -1.80 -17.98
CA GLU A 129 4.94 -1.40 -19.39
C GLU A 129 6.36 -1.62 -19.92
N TYR A 130 7.37 -1.21 -19.15
CA TYR A 130 8.78 -1.41 -19.52
C TYR A 130 9.12 -2.90 -19.70
N GLU A 131 8.84 -3.72 -18.68
CA GLU A 131 9.28 -5.11 -18.68
C GLU A 131 8.48 -5.98 -19.68
N LEU A 132 7.17 -5.73 -19.82
CA LEU A 132 6.34 -6.40 -20.82
C LEU A 132 6.77 -6.01 -22.24
N GLY A 133 7.06 -4.73 -22.48
CA GLY A 133 7.61 -4.27 -23.75
C GLY A 133 8.95 -4.94 -24.08
N ARG A 134 9.85 -5.05 -23.10
CA ARG A 134 11.15 -5.72 -23.25
C ARG A 134 11.02 -7.22 -23.57
N ARG A 135 10.02 -7.89 -22.99
CA ARG A 135 9.74 -9.32 -23.23
C ARG A 135 8.88 -9.58 -24.48
N GLY A 136 8.24 -8.56 -25.05
CA GLY A 136 7.21 -8.75 -26.07
C GLY A 136 5.98 -9.49 -25.53
N GLU A 137 5.65 -9.27 -24.26
CA GLU A 137 4.56 -9.94 -23.56
C GLU A 137 3.38 -9.01 -23.27
N GLN A 138 2.27 -9.60 -22.82
CA GLN A 138 1.09 -8.88 -22.36
C GLN A 138 0.65 -9.42 -21.00
N LEU A 139 -0.02 -8.57 -20.22
CA LEU A 139 -0.57 -8.89 -18.92
C LEU A 139 -2.02 -8.42 -18.85
N ASN A 140 -2.92 -9.35 -18.53
CA ASN A 140 -4.32 -9.02 -18.27
C ASN A 140 -4.55 -9.07 -16.77
N ILE A 141 -4.59 -7.91 -16.13
CA ILE A 141 -4.81 -7.77 -14.70
C ILE A 141 -6.29 -8.06 -14.41
N LEU A 142 -6.54 -8.98 -13.48
CA LEU A 142 -7.84 -9.20 -12.88
C LEU A 142 -7.78 -8.83 -11.39
N GLY A 143 -8.70 -7.98 -10.94
CA GLY A 143 -8.76 -7.52 -9.57
C GLY A 143 -10.19 -7.34 -9.06
N ALA A 144 -10.33 -7.28 -7.75
CA ALA A 144 -11.56 -6.90 -7.06
C ALA A 144 -11.30 -5.69 -6.17
N THR A 145 -12.27 -4.78 -6.07
CA THR A 145 -12.15 -3.58 -5.23
C THR A 145 -13.45 -3.17 -4.55
N SER A 146 -13.32 -2.53 -3.39
CA SER A 146 -14.34 -1.73 -2.72
C SER A 146 -14.22 -0.23 -3.03
N GLY A 147 -13.29 0.17 -3.91
CA GLY A 147 -13.13 1.55 -4.39
C GLY A 147 -11.66 1.96 -4.57
N ASP A 148 -10.98 2.26 -3.46
CA ASP A 148 -9.66 2.92 -3.50
C ASP A 148 -8.58 2.15 -4.26
N THR A 149 -8.50 0.85 -4.03
CA THR A 149 -7.45 0.03 -4.64
C THR A 149 -7.64 -0.09 -6.16
N GLY A 150 -8.90 -0.21 -6.61
CA GLY A 150 -9.24 -0.27 -8.03
C GLY A 150 -8.91 1.03 -8.72
N SER A 151 -9.31 2.17 -8.15
CA SER A 151 -8.95 3.49 -8.68
C SER A 151 -7.43 3.62 -8.89
N ALA A 152 -6.63 3.35 -7.86
CA ALA A 152 -5.17 3.50 -7.96
C ALA A 152 -4.54 2.56 -9.00
N ALA A 153 -5.07 1.33 -9.14
CA ALA A 153 -4.63 0.39 -10.16
C ALA A 153 -5.00 0.87 -11.57
N GLU A 154 -6.24 1.30 -11.79
CA GLU A 154 -6.71 1.75 -13.11
C GLU A 154 -5.97 2.99 -13.57
N TYR A 155 -5.81 4.01 -12.72
CA TYR A 155 -5.07 5.23 -13.09
C TYR A 155 -3.58 4.97 -13.35
N ALA A 156 -2.99 3.94 -12.74
CA ALA A 156 -1.61 3.56 -13.03
C ALA A 156 -1.46 2.83 -14.37
N MET A 157 -2.44 1.97 -14.69
CA MET A 157 -2.39 1.09 -15.85
C MET A 157 -3.08 1.65 -17.10
N ARG A 158 -3.90 2.70 -16.96
CA ARG A 158 -4.57 3.32 -18.10
C ARG A 158 -3.57 3.77 -19.16
N GLY A 159 -3.84 3.41 -20.40
CA GLY A 159 -3.00 3.69 -21.56
C GLY A 159 -1.65 2.95 -21.60
N LYS A 160 -1.32 2.09 -20.62
CA LYS A 160 -0.07 1.33 -20.61
C LYS A 160 -0.06 0.24 -21.67
N GLN A 161 1.00 0.20 -22.47
CA GLN A 161 1.16 -0.80 -23.52
C GLN A 161 1.40 -2.19 -22.92
N GLY A 162 0.79 -3.21 -23.54
CA GLY A 162 0.86 -4.59 -23.08
C GLY A 162 0.06 -4.89 -21.80
N VAL A 163 -0.72 -3.95 -21.28
CA VAL A 163 -1.50 -4.12 -20.05
C VAL A 163 -2.98 -3.87 -20.29
N ARG A 164 -3.85 -4.78 -19.83
CA ARG A 164 -5.29 -4.53 -19.64
C ARG A 164 -5.67 -4.71 -18.18
N VAL A 165 -6.71 -4.02 -17.72
CA VAL A 165 -7.26 -4.14 -16.37
C VAL A 165 -8.73 -4.50 -16.44
N PHE A 166 -9.09 -5.59 -15.79
CA PHE A 166 -10.46 -6.01 -15.51
C PHE A 166 -10.69 -5.86 -14.01
N MET A 167 -11.47 -4.85 -13.64
CA MET A 167 -11.71 -4.52 -12.23
C MET A 167 -13.15 -4.85 -11.85
N LEU A 168 -13.31 -5.81 -10.95
CA LEU A 168 -14.59 -6.17 -10.36
C LEU A 168 -14.90 -5.25 -9.18
N SER A 169 -16.08 -4.67 -9.16
CA SER A 169 -16.58 -3.88 -8.03
C SER A 169 -18.03 -4.27 -7.72
N PRO A 170 -18.46 -4.29 -6.44
CA PRO A 170 -19.84 -4.58 -6.11
C PRO A 170 -20.77 -3.45 -6.58
N HIS A 171 -21.80 -3.80 -7.33
CA HIS A 171 -22.74 -2.86 -7.92
C HIS A 171 -23.45 -2.05 -6.82
N GLY A 172 -23.35 -0.72 -6.89
CA GLY A 172 -24.03 0.21 -5.99
C GLY A 172 -23.45 0.33 -4.57
N ARG A 173 -22.29 -0.28 -4.27
CA ARG A 173 -21.72 -0.30 -2.91
C ARG A 173 -20.45 0.55 -2.70
N MET A 174 -19.94 1.20 -3.74
CA MET A 174 -18.82 2.15 -3.64
C MET A 174 -19.33 3.59 -3.47
N SER A 175 -18.56 4.48 -2.83
CA SER A 175 -18.93 5.91 -2.76
C SER A 175 -19.04 6.52 -4.16
N ALA A 176 -19.87 7.57 -4.29
CA ALA A 176 -20.06 8.26 -5.58
C ALA A 176 -18.73 8.75 -6.18
N PHE A 177 -17.85 9.31 -5.34
CA PHE A 177 -16.55 9.78 -5.75
C PHE A 177 -15.63 8.65 -6.25
N GLN A 178 -15.58 7.50 -5.56
CA GLN A 178 -14.77 6.36 -6.00
C GLN A 178 -15.31 5.74 -7.30
N GLN A 179 -16.64 5.61 -7.43
CA GLN A 179 -17.26 5.18 -8.68
C GLN A 179 -16.90 6.13 -9.82
N ALA A 180 -16.93 7.45 -9.58
CA ALA A 180 -16.58 8.44 -10.57
C ALA A 180 -15.12 8.34 -10.99
N GLN A 181 -14.18 8.13 -10.06
CA GLN A 181 -12.77 7.91 -10.39
C GLN A 181 -12.59 6.72 -11.35
N MET A 182 -13.20 5.58 -11.07
CA MET A 182 -13.04 4.38 -11.90
C MET A 182 -13.86 4.44 -13.20
N PHE A 183 -15.17 4.64 -13.07
CA PHE A 183 -16.10 4.48 -14.19
C PHE A 183 -16.03 5.63 -15.18
N SER A 184 -15.44 6.79 -14.83
CA SER A 184 -15.24 7.86 -15.81
C SER A 184 -14.11 7.58 -16.81
N LEU A 185 -13.26 6.58 -16.56
CA LEU A 185 -12.14 6.22 -17.44
C LEU A 185 -12.63 5.64 -18.77
N GLN A 186 -12.24 6.31 -19.87
CA GLN A 186 -12.59 5.91 -21.23
C GLN A 186 -11.48 5.11 -21.93
N ASP A 187 -10.31 4.96 -21.30
CA ASP A 187 -9.16 4.26 -21.85
C ASP A 187 -9.51 2.80 -22.22
N GLU A 188 -9.28 2.41 -23.48
CA GLU A 188 -9.72 1.12 -24.04
C GLU A 188 -9.28 -0.09 -23.20
N ASN A 189 -8.06 -0.01 -22.63
CA ASN A 189 -7.45 -1.08 -21.84
C ASN A 189 -7.99 -1.21 -20.40
N ILE A 190 -8.92 -0.35 -19.99
CA ILE A 190 -9.60 -0.41 -18.68
C ILE A 190 -11.02 -0.96 -18.87
N HIS A 191 -11.35 -2.01 -18.13
CA HIS A 191 -12.63 -2.70 -18.14
C HIS A 191 -13.21 -2.71 -16.72
N ASN A 192 -14.16 -1.82 -16.47
CA ASN A 192 -14.89 -1.73 -15.21
C ASN A 192 -16.12 -2.64 -15.23
N LEU A 193 -16.15 -3.62 -14.33
CA LEU A 193 -17.22 -4.62 -14.23
C LEU A 193 -17.91 -4.49 -12.86
N ALA A 194 -19.16 -4.01 -12.86
CA ALA A 194 -19.97 -3.87 -11.67
C ALA A 194 -20.76 -5.16 -11.43
N VAL A 195 -20.31 -5.97 -10.47
CA VAL A 195 -20.88 -7.27 -10.13
C VAL A 195 -22.14 -7.11 -9.29
N GLU A 196 -23.24 -7.75 -9.70
CA GLU A 196 -24.49 -7.84 -8.94
C GLU A 196 -24.31 -8.73 -7.70
N GLY A 197 -23.67 -8.19 -6.66
CA GLY A 197 -23.31 -8.92 -5.45
C GLY A 197 -22.63 -8.04 -4.40
N VAL A 198 -21.97 -8.69 -3.45
CA VAL A 198 -21.11 -8.06 -2.42
C VAL A 198 -19.64 -8.09 -2.84
N PHE A 199 -18.78 -7.41 -2.07
CA PHE A 199 -17.34 -7.42 -2.34
C PHE A 199 -16.74 -8.83 -2.29
N ASP A 200 -17.24 -9.68 -1.38
CA ASP A 200 -16.80 -11.07 -1.26
C ASP A 200 -17.06 -11.87 -2.55
N ASP A 201 -18.18 -11.64 -3.23
CA ASP A 201 -18.48 -12.27 -4.52
C ASP A 201 -17.43 -11.89 -5.58
N CYS A 202 -17.06 -10.60 -5.64
CA CYS A 202 -15.97 -10.14 -6.52
C CYS A 202 -14.66 -10.87 -6.19
N GLN A 203 -14.33 -11.02 -4.91
CA GLN A 203 -13.09 -11.71 -4.50
C GLN A 203 -13.13 -13.18 -4.88
N ASP A 204 -14.26 -13.85 -4.71
CA ASP A 204 -14.41 -15.27 -5.02
C ASP A 204 -14.33 -15.55 -6.51
N ILE A 205 -14.87 -14.66 -7.36
CA ILE A 205 -14.68 -14.74 -8.81
C ILE A 205 -13.20 -14.58 -9.18
N VAL A 206 -12.49 -13.59 -8.62
CA VAL A 206 -11.05 -13.42 -8.87
C VAL A 206 -10.26 -14.67 -8.45
N LYS A 207 -10.60 -15.29 -7.30
CA LYS A 207 -9.99 -16.55 -6.84
C LYS A 207 -10.30 -17.71 -7.79
N ALA A 208 -11.54 -17.83 -8.25
CA ALA A 208 -11.96 -18.89 -9.16
C ALA A 208 -11.21 -18.81 -10.50
N VAL A 209 -11.11 -17.62 -11.10
CA VAL A 209 -10.25 -17.39 -12.28
C VAL A 209 -8.79 -17.64 -11.95
N SER A 210 -8.33 -17.26 -10.75
CA SER A 210 -6.94 -17.48 -10.31
C SER A 210 -6.56 -18.96 -10.11
N ASN A 211 -7.55 -19.84 -9.90
CA ASN A 211 -7.36 -21.28 -9.75
C ASN A 211 -7.49 -22.05 -11.07
N ASP A 212 -8.04 -21.42 -12.10
CA ASP A 212 -8.07 -21.97 -13.46
C ASP A 212 -6.72 -21.74 -14.16
N LEU A 213 -5.80 -22.70 -13.99
CA LEU A 213 -4.44 -22.60 -14.50
C LEU A 213 -4.37 -22.55 -16.03
N GLU A 214 -5.30 -23.19 -16.73
CA GLU A 214 -5.36 -23.17 -18.19
C GLU A 214 -5.76 -21.78 -18.68
N PHE A 215 -6.86 -21.25 -18.15
CA PHE A 215 -7.35 -19.91 -18.47
C PHE A 215 -6.30 -18.83 -18.16
N LYS A 216 -5.64 -18.92 -16.99
CA LYS A 216 -4.57 -17.99 -16.62
C LYS A 216 -3.41 -17.98 -17.60
N ARG A 217 -2.97 -19.17 -18.04
CA ARG A 217 -1.86 -19.29 -18.98
C ARG A 217 -2.26 -18.77 -20.36
N GLN A 218 -3.45 -19.15 -20.83
CA GLN A 218 -3.97 -18.74 -22.13
C GLN A 218 -4.11 -17.21 -22.24
N TYR A 219 -4.72 -16.58 -21.22
CA TYR A 219 -5.00 -15.15 -21.23
C TYR A 219 -4.01 -14.33 -20.40
N LYS A 220 -2.86 -14.89 -20.01
CA LYS A 220 -1.82 -14.21 -19.23
C LYS A 220 -2.38 -13.40 -18.05
N ILE A 221 -3.24 -14.04 -17.26
CA ILE A 221 -3.93 -13.39 -16.15
C ILE A 221 -2.94 -13.10 -15.01
N GLY A 222 -2.81 -11.83 -14.67
CA GLY A 222 -2.04 -11.32 -13.55
C GLY A 222 -2.91 -10.67 -12.49
N THR A 223 -2.28 -10.29 -11.37
CA THR A 223 -2.95 -9.52 -10.31
C THR A 223 -2.05 -8.36 -9.87
N VAL A 224 -2.65 -7.26 -9.43
CA VAL A 224 -1.94 -6.11 -8.85
C VAL A 224 -2.24 -6.02 -7.36
N ASN A 225 -1.89 -7.08 -6.65
CA ASN A 225 -2.21 -7.23 -5.24
C ASN A 225 -1.21 -6.49 -4.33
N SER A 226 -1.53 -6.39 -3.04
CA SER A 226 -0.73 -5.66 -2.05
C SER A 226 0.59 -6.34 -1.69
N ILE A 227 0.82 -7.56 -2.16
CA ILE A 227 2.00 -8.36 -1.85
C ILE A 227 3.12 -8.19 -2.88
N ASN A 228 2.88 -7.57 -4.04
CA ASN A 228 3.94 -7.34 -5.02
C ASN A 228 5.11 -6.55 -4.39
N TRP A 229 6.34 -7.05 -4.51
CA TRP A 229 7.52 -6.43 -3.89
C TRP A 229 7.78 -5.01 -4.39
N ALA A 230 7.56 -4.73 -5.68
CA ALA A 230 7.78 -3.40 -6.25
C ALA A 230 6.85 -2.34 -5.60
N ARG A 231 5.65 -2.73 -5.15
CA ARG A 231 4.76 -1.83 -4.40
C ARG A 231 5.33 -1.45 -3.04
N LEU A 232 5.84 -2.43 -2.30
CA LEU A 232 6.47 -2.21 -1.00
C LEU A 232 7.74 -1.38 -1.17
N LEU A 233 8.56 -1.71 -2.16
CA LEU A 233 9.82 -1.01 -2.40
C LEU A 233 9.61 0.46 -2.78
N ALA A 234 8.60 0.78 -3.61
CA ALA A 234 8.24 2.16 -3.94
C ALA A 234 7.90 3.00 -2.68
N GLN A 235 7.30 2.35 -1.69
CA GLN A 235 6.90 2.98 -0.43
C GLN A 235 8.07 3.31 0.49
N VAL A 236 9.23 2.65 0.34
CA VAL A 236 10.44 2.94 1.13
C VAL A 236 10.91 4.38 0.91
N VAL A 237 10.70 4.92 -0.28
CA VAL A 237 11.23 6.23 -0.69
C VAL A 237 10.68 7.37 0.15
N TYR A 238 9.37 7.37 0.46
CA TYR A 238 8.79 8.47 1.24
C TYR A 238 9.22 8.43 2.71
N TYR A 239 9.60 7.28 3.28
CA TYR A 239 10.21 7.29 4.62
C TYR A 239 11.53 8.08 4.65
N PHE A 240 12.36 7.96 3.61
CA PHE A 240 13.57 8.78 3.48
C PHE A 240 13.22 10.25 3.21
N ALA A 241 12.26 10.53 2.32
CA ALA A 241 11.83 11.90 2.01
C ALA A 241 11.24 12.61 3.24
N GLY A 242 10.35 11.95 3.97
CA GLY A 242 9.74 12.45 5.19
C GLY A 242 10.78 12.69 6.30
N TYR A 243 11.74 11.77 6.46
CA TYR A 243 12.88 11.98 7.36
C TYR A 243 13.70 13.21 6.99
N PHE A 244 14.05 13.40 5.71
CA PHE A 244 14.82 14.55 5.27
C PHE A 244 14.10 15.88 5.47
N GLN A 245 12.77 15.89 5.29
CA GLN A 245 11.93 17.08 5.50
C GLN A 245 11.74 17.41 7.00
N ALA A 246 11.65 16.39 7.86
CA ALA A 246 11.41 16.57 9.30
C ALA A 246 12.69 16.80 10.13
N THR A 247 13.88 16.73 9.52
CA THR A 247 15.16 16.84 10.24
C THR A 247 16.12 17.80 9.56
N THR A 248 16.97 18.44 10.35
CA THR A 248 18.03 19.34 9.89
C THR A 248 19.42 18.69 9.85
N SER A 249 19.57 17.53 10.49
CA SER A 249 20.82 16.80 10.65
C SER A 249 20.59 15.30 10.61
N ASP A 250 21.57 14.56 10.09
CA ASP A 250 21.52 13.09 10.00
C ASP A 250 21.71 12.37 11.35
N ALA A 251 22.01 13.11 12.41
CA ALA A 251 22.07 12.58 13.78
C ALA A 251 20.70 12.54 14.47
N GLN A 252 19.69 13.24 13.93
CA GLN A 252 18.34 13.25 14.48
C GLN A 252 17.63 11.94 14.15
N LYS A 253 16.62 11.61 14.95
CA LYS A 253 15.70 10.51 14.67
C LYS A 253 14.31 11.05 14.39
N VAL A 254 13.50 10.23 13.73
CA VAL A 254 12.05 10.45 13.57
C VAL A 254 11.29 9.19 13.96
N SER A 255 10.05 9.35 14.41
CA SER A 255 9.09 8.25 14.52
C SER A 255 8.04 8.37 13.41
N PHE A 256 7.52 7.24 12.95
CA PHE A 256 6.44 7.21 11.97
C PHE A 256 5.22 6.53 12.57
N THR A 257 4.04 7.11 12.40
CA THR A 257 2.76 6.45 12.67
C THR A 257 2.01 6.17 11.37
N VAL A 258 1.62 4.91 11.20
CA VAL A 258 1.08 4.41 9.93
C VAL A 258 -0.31 3.82 10.19
N PRO A 259 -1.38 4.42 9.64
CA PRO A 259 -2.69 3.78 9.52
C PRO A 259 -2.52 2.48 8.71
N SER A 260 -2.69 1.33 9.38
CA SER A 260 -2.20 0.04 8.91
C SER A 260 -3.32 -0.97 8.74
N GLY A 261 -3.51 -1.43 7.50
CA GLY A 261 -4.29 -2.63 7.18
C GLY A 261 -3.39 -3.80 6.81
N ASN A 262 -3.13 -3.99 5.50
CA ASN A 262 -2.32 -5.10 4.95
C ASN A 262 -0.81 -5.08 5.29
N PHE A 263 -0.36 -4.23 6.21
CA PHE A 263 1.03 -4.09 6.68
C PHE A 263 2.08 -3.66 5.64
N GLY A 264 1.73 -3.44 4.37
CA GLY A 264 2.69 -3.10 3.32
C GLY A 264 3.41 -1.76 3.56
N ASN A 265 2.64 -0.73 3.96
CA ASN A 265 3.18 0.60 4.22
C ASN A 265 4.19 0.60 5.37
N ILE A 266 3.80 0.14 6.56
CA ILE A 266 4.73 0.11 7.69
C ILE A 266 5.87 -0.90 7.52
N CYS A 267 5.66 -1.98 6.74
CA CYS A 267 6.74 -2.87 6.36
C CYS A 267 7.79 -2.16 5.49
N ALA A 268 7.40 -1.20 4.65
CA ALA A 268 8.35 -0.36 3.93
C ALA A 268 9.13 0.57 4.88
N GLY A 269 8.50 1.07 5.94
CA GLY A 269 9.18 1.79 7.03
C GLY A 269 10.20 0.91 7.76
N HIS A 270 9.86 -0.35 8.01
CA HIS A 270 10.80 -1.35 8.53
C HIS A 270 11.96 -1.59 7.56
N VAL A 271 11.70 -1.71 6.25
CA VAL A 271 12.77 -1.81 5.25
C VAL A 271 13.68 -0.57 5.30
N ALA A 272 13.13 0.64 5.34
CA ALA A 272 13.91 1.88 5.43
C ALA A 272 14.79 1.90 6.69
N ARG A 273 14.24 1.51 7.84
CA ARG A 273 14.98 1.38 9.10
C ARG A 273 16.09 0.34 9.01
N MET A 274 15.82 -0.82 8.41
CA MET A 274 16.80 -1.89 8.19
C MET A 274 17.87 -1.54 7.16
N MET A 275 17.62 -0.57 6.27
CA MET A 275 18.63 0.03 5.41
C MET A 275 19.58 0.96 6.18
N GLY A 276 19.20 1.48 7.35
CA GLY A 276 20.01 2.41 8.14
C GLY A 276 19.38 3.79 8.35
N LEU A 277 18.13 4.02 7.91
CA LEU A 277 17.41 5.26 8.20
C LEU A 277 17.24 5.42 9.73
N PRO A 278 17.57 6.58 10.34
CA PRO A 278 17.43 6.84 11.78
C PRO A 278 15.98 6.92 12.28
N VAL A 279 15.26 5.80 12.26
CA VAL A 279 13.88 5.67 12.76
C VAL A 279 13.90 5.23 14.22
N ASP A 280 13.27 6.03 15.08
CA ASP A 280 13.09 5.71 16.50
C ASP A 280 11.98 4.65 16.69
N LYS A 281 10.73 5.00 16.37
CA LYS A 281 9.58 4.10 16.41
C LYS A 281 8.87 3.96 15.07
N LEU A 282 8.34 2.76 14.84
CA LEU A 282 7.34 2.45 13.81
C LEU A 282 6.03 2.11 14.52
N VAL A 283 5.10 3.05 14.54
CA VAL A 283 3.82 2.95 15.25
C VAL A 283 2.74 2.41 14.29
N VAL A 284 2.19 1.25 14.60
CA VAL A 284 1.08 0.62 13.89
C VAL A 284 -0.23 1.16 14.44
N ALA A 285 -0.93 2.00 13.69
CA ALA A 285 -2.29 2.43 14.04
C ALA A 285 -3.31 1.50 13.37
N THR A 286 -4.13 0.82 14.16
CA THR A 286 -5.24 -0.03 13.68
C THR A 286 -6.58 0.58 14.05
N ASN A 287 -7.60 0.27 13.26
CA ASN A 287 -8.98 0.53 13.64
C ASN A 287 -9.50 -0.62 14.53
N GLU A 288 -10.81 -0.82 14.60
CA GLU A 288 -11.43 -1.89 15.38
C GLU A 288 -10.99 -3.30 14.94
N ASN A 289 -10.51 -3.46 13.70
CA ASN A 289 -9.92 -4.69 13.18
C ASN A 289 -8.45 -4.79 13.62
N ASP A 290 -8.26 -5.17 14.88
CA ASP A 290 -7.04 -4.97 15.66
C ASP A 290 -6.06 -6.15 15.67
N VAL A 291 -6.09 -7.03 14.66
CA VAL A 291 -5.23 -8.23 14.59
C VAL A 291 -3.74 -7.91 14.72
N LEU A 292 -3.30 -6.75 14.22
CA LEU A 292 -1.92 -6.30 14.34
C LEU A 292 -1.61 -5.76 15.75
N ASP A 293 -2.53 -4.99 16.35
CA ASP A 293 -2.36 -4.49 17.72
C ASP A 293 -2.34 -5.64 18.73
N GLU A 294 -3.21 -6.65 18.56
CA GLU A 294 -3.18 -7.88 19.36
C GLU A 294 -1.79 -8.55 19.28
N PHE A 295 -1.23 -8.69 18.07
CA PHE A 295 0.10 -9.27 17.90
C PHE A 295 1.18 -8.44 18.60
N PHE A 296 1.27 -7.13 18.36
CA PHE A 296 2.35 -6.32 18.94
C PHE A 296 2.25 -6.19 20.46
N ARG A 297 1.04 -6.32 21.04
CA ARG A 297 0.84 -6.31 22.48
C ARG A 297 1.08 -7.69 23.14
N THR A 298 0.74 -8.78 22.46
CA THR A 298 0.64 -10.11 23.10
C THR A 298 1.53 -11.19 22.51
N GLY A 299 2.00 -11.03 21.27
CA GLY A 299 2.68 -12.06 20.49
C GLY A 299 1.72 -13.01 19.75
N VAL A 300 0.42 -12.88 19.96
CA VAL A 300 -0.61 -13.72 19.30
C VAL A 300 -1.11 -13.03 18.04
N TYR A 301 -1.00 -13.71 16.90
CA TYR A 301 -1.62 -13.28 15.65
C TYR A 301 -2.79 -14.20 15.31
N ARG A 302 -4.02 -13.70 15.40
CA ARG A 302 -5.26 -14.47 15.16
C ARG A 302 -6.08 -13.84 14.04
N VAL A 303 -6.20 -14.58 12.93
CA VAL A 303 -7.03 -14.16 11.78
C VAL A 303 -8.47 -14.04 12.23
N ARG A 304 -9.13 -12.93 11.88
CA ARG A 304 -10.56 -12.75 12.13
C ARG A 304 -11.36 -13.44 11.03
N ALA A 305 -12.43 -14.13 11.37
CA ALA A 305 -13.36 -14.61 10.34
C ALA A 305 -14.06 -13.41 9.67
N SER A 306 -14.66 -13.59 8.49
CA SER A 306 -15.41 -12.50 7.84
C SER A 306 -16.54 -11.97 8.73
N ALA A 307 -17.19 -12.85 9.51
CA ALA A 307 -18.21 -12.46 10.49
C ALA A 307 -17.67 -11.62 11.67
N ASP A 308 -16.37 -11.68 11.93
CA ASP A 308 -15.68 -10.96 13.02
C ASP A 308 -14.82 -9.80 12.48
N THR A 309 -14.92 -9.49 11.18
CA THR A 309 -14.27 -8.32 10.56
C THR A 309 -15.32 -7.23 10.49
N TYR A 310 -15.14 -6.19 11.31
CA TYR A 310 -16.10 -5.09 11.41
C TYR A 310 -16.00 -4.21 10.18
N GLU A 311 -17.15 -3.81 9.61
CA GLU A 311 -17.21 -2.66 8.72
C GLU A 311 -17.03 -1.40 9.56
N THR A 312 -15.92 -0.69 9.35
CA THR A 312 -15.58 0.52 10.10
C THR A 312 -15.67 1.76 9.22
N SER A 313 -15.53 2.92 9.85
CA SER A 313 -15.45 4.17 9.09
C SER A 313 -14.09 4.39 8.42
N SER A 314 -13.09 3.52 8.61
CA SER A 314 -11.81 3.49 7.88
C SER A 314 -11.63 2.18 7.07
N PRO A 315 -12.46 1.96 6.04
CA PRO A 315 -12.65 0.65 5.40
C PRO A 315 -11.43 0.11 4.65
N SER A 316 -10.46 0.96 4.27
CA SER A 316 -9.21 0.49 3.66
C SER A 316 -8.31 -0.27 4.67
N MET A 317 -8.62 -0.21 5.96
CA MET A 317 -7.93 -0.90 7.05
C MET A 317 -8.70 -2.12 7.60
N ASP A 318 -9.92 -2.36 7.13
CA ASP A 318 -10.76 -3.50 7.55
C ASP A 318 -10.23 -4.81 6.98
N ILE A 319 -9.29 -5.41 7.69
CA ILE A 319 -8.58 -6.60 7.27
C ILE A 319 -8.68 -7.73 8.30
N SER A 320 -8.98 -8.92 7.80
CA SER A 320 -8.95 -10.15 8.59
C SER A 320 -7.52 -10.71 8.75
N LYS A 321 -6.73 -10.59 7.68
CA LYS A 321 -5.35 -11.10 7.59
C LYS A 321 -4.46 -10.05 6.93
N ALA A 322 -3.43 -9.59 7.64
CA ALA A 322 -2.46 -8.65 7.11
C ALA A 322 -1.48 -9.35 6.16
N SER A 323 -1.61 -9.13 4.85
CA SER A 323 -0.86 -9.90 3.85
C SER A 323 0.66 -9.72 3.95
N ASN A 324 1.16 -8.49 4.15
CA ASN A 324 2.61 -8.23 4.22
C ASN A 324 3.21 -8.50 5.61
N PHE A 325 2.40 -8.84 6.60
CA PHE A 325 2.89 -9.12 7.95
C PHE A 325 3.85 -10.32 7.98
N GLU A 326 3.65 -11.29 7.06
CA GLU A 326 4.57 -12.41 6.85
C GLU A 326 6.01 -11.96 6.57
N ARG A 327 6.22 -10.85 5.83
CA ARG A 327 7.58 -10.34 5.56
C ARG A 327 8.29 -9.89 6.83
N PHE A 328 7.57 -9.22 7.72
CA PHE A 328 8.15 -8.79 8.99
C PHE A 328 8.38 -9.97 9.92
N VAL A 329 7.43 -10.90 10.04
CA VAL A 329 7.63 -12.09 10.87
C VAL A 329 8.80 -12.94 10.35
N PHE A 330 9.00 -13.04 9.04
CA PHE A 330 10.18 -13.69 8.47
C PHE A 330 11.49 -13.06 9.00
N ASP A 331 11.61 -11.73 8.99
CA ASP A 331 12.77 -11.05 9.58
C ASP A 331 12.86 -11.24 11.10
N LEU A 332 11.73 -11.17 11.82
CA LEU A 332 11.65 -11.37 13.27
C LEU A 332 12.16 -12.75 13.67
N LEU A 333 11.85 -13.78 12.87
CA LEU A 333 12.32 -15.15 13.01
C LEU A 333 13.77 -15.36 12.53
N GLY A 334 14.50 -14.29 12.24
CA GLY A 334 15.89 -14.36 11.76
C GLY A 334 15.99 -14.94 10.35
N ARG A 335 14.99 -14.68 9.50
CA ARG A 335 14.88 -15.19 8.12
C ARG A 335 14.81 -16.71 8.03
N ASN A 336 14.19 -17.34 9.04
CA ASN A 336 13.96 -18.78 9.06
C ASN A 336 12.71 -19.14 8.23
N ALA A 337 12.93 -19.53 6.99
CA ALA A 337 11.87 -19.87 6.04
C ALA A 337 11.00 -21.05 6.50
N LYS A 338 11.60 -22.07 7.13
CA LYS A 338 10.86 -23.23 7.63
C LYS A 338 9.86 -22.82 8.72
N ARG A 339 10.31 -22.05 9.71
CA ARG A 339 9.44 -21.54 10.77
C ARG A 339 8.34 -20.63 10.21
N THR A 340 8.67 -19.83 9.20
CA THR A 340 7.69 -18.94 8.57
C THR A 340 6.62 -19.73 7.80
N ALA A 341 7.02 -20.78 7.08
CA ALA A 341 6.10 -21.70 6.42
C ALA A 341 5.21 -22.45 7.42
N GLU A 342 5.75 -22.85 8.58
CA GLU A 342 4.97 -23.46 9.66
C GLU A 342 3.89 -22.51 10.20
N LEU A 343 4.26 -21.25 10.52
CA LEU A 343 3.30 -20.27 11.04
C LEU A 343 2.23 -19.88 10.01
N PHE A 344 2.64 -19.47 8.80
CA PHE A 344 1.72 -18.88 7.81
C PHE A 344 1.08 -19.88 6.87
N GLY A 345 1.73 -21.02 6.63
CA GLY A 345 1.23 -22.10 5.80
C GLY A 345 0.34 -23.07 6.57
N SER A 346 0.89 -23.71 7.61
CA SER A 346 0.16 -24.75 8.36
C SER A 346 -0.67 -24.21 9.52
N ASP A 347 -0.10 -23.41 10.42
CA ASP A 347 -0.75 -23.03 11.68
C ASP A 347 -1.93 -22.09 11.44
N LEU A 348 -1.76 -21.05 10.62
CA LEU A 348 -2.90 -20.20 10.26
C LEU A 348 -4.02 -20.94 9.55
N GLY A 349 -3.69 -21.88 8.64
CA GLY A 349 -4.68 -22.64 7.90
C GLY A 349 -5.47 -23.61 8.78
N SER A 350 -4.82 -24.22 9.77
CA SER A 350 -5.42 -25.26 10.63
C SER A 350 -5.99 -24.74 11.95
N LYS A 351 -5.37 -23.74 12.57
CA LYS A 351 -5.72 -23.20 13.90
C LYS A 351 -6.33 -21.79 13.84
N GLY A 352 -6.23 -21.10 12.71
CA GLY A 352 -6.64 -19.69 12.57
C GLY A 352 -5.75 -18.68 13.28
N HIS A 353 -4.70 -19.12 13.99
CA HIS A 353 -3.79 -18.25 14.73
C HIS A 353 -2.41 -18.91 14.93
N PHE A 354 -1.44 -18.10 15.35
CA PHE A 354 -0.20 -18.55 15.96
C PHE A 354 0.22 -17.66 17.13
N ASP A 355 1.11 -18.16 17.98
CA ASP A 355 1.52 -17.51 19.23
C ASP A 355 3.06 -17.46 19.34
N LEU A 356 3.61 -16.26 19.43
CA LEU A 356 5.02 -15.97 19.69
C LEU A 356 5.26 -15.34 21.07
N SER A 357 4.25 -15.28 21.95
CA SER A 357 4.32 -14.63 23.26
C SER A 357 5.44 -15.17 24.16
N GLN A 358 5.72 -16.47 24.07
CA GLN A 358 6.80 -17.15 24.80
C GLN A 358 8.07 -17.34 23.96
N ASP A 359 8.07 -16.89 22.70
CA ASP A 359 9.23 -17.01 21.85
C ASP A 359 10.26 -15.90 22.18
N PRO A 360 11.54 -16.24 22.39
CA PRO A 360 12.57 -15.23 22.69
C PRO A 360 12.76 -14.19 21.58
N VAL A 361 12.26 -14.42 20.36
CA VAL A 361 12.30 -13.43 19.28
C VAL A 361 11.26 -12.32 19.44
N PHE A 362 10.14 -12.56 20.13
CA PHE A 362 9.03 -11.60 20.17
C PHE A 362 9.42 -10.24 20.78
N PRO A 363 10.18 -10.16 21.89
CA PRO A 363 10.66 -8.88 22.43
C PRO A 363 11.53 -8.08 21.44
N LEU A 364 12.09 -8.70 20.40
CA LEU A 364 12.86 -8.01 19.36
C LEU A 364 11.98 -7.13 18.47
N ALA A 365 10.68 -7.40 18.37
CA ALA A 365 9.75 -6.56 17.61
C ALA A 365 9.80 -5.10 18.10
N ALA A 366 9.75 -4.89 19.42
CA ALA A 366 9.90 -3.58 20.02
C ALA A 366 11.37 -3.17 20.14
N SER A 367 12.20 -3.97 20.81
CA SER A 367 13.56 -3.56 21.21
C SER A 367 14.55 -3.42 20.05
N ARG A 368 14.45 -4.30 19.04
CA ARG A 368 15.33 -4.29 17.87
C ARG A 368 14.70 -3.53 16.72
N TYR A 369 13.43 -3.80 16.39
CA TYR A 369 12.78 -3.27 15.19
C TYR A 369 12.00 -1.98 15.41
N GLY A 370 11.78 -1.56 16.67
CA GLY A 370 11.15 -0.29 17.01
C GLY A 370 9.63 -0.27 16.84
N PHE A 371 8.98 -1.43 16.73
CA PHE A 371 7.53 -1.48 16.57
C PHE A 371 6.80 -1.24 17.89
N VAL A 372 5.78 -0.41 17.81
CA VAL A 372 4.71 -0.26 18.83
C VAL A 372 3.37 -0.18 18.09
N SER A 373 2.26 -0.37 18.79
CA SER A 373 0.94 -0.32 18.18
C SER A 373 -0.07 0.41 19.05
N GLY A 374 -1.18 0.78 18.42
CA GLY A 374 -2.38 1.20 19.12
C GLY A 374 -3.62 1.03 18.25
N LYS A 375 -4.76 1.28 18.89
CA LYS A 375 -6.09 1.14 18.30
C LYS A 375 -6.89 2.44 18.42
N SER A 376 -7.72 2.69 17.43
CA SER A 376 -8.78 3.71 17.47
C SER A 376 -10.13 3.11 17.10
N THR A 377 -11.16 3.59 17.76
CA THR A 377 -12.57 3.31 17.47
C THR A 377 -13.16 4.40 16.59
N HIS A 378 -14.36 4.16 16.07
CA HIS A 378 -15.11 5.15 15.31
C HIS A 378 -15.33 6.45 16.09
N ALA A 379 -15.68 6.37 17.37
CA ALA A 379 -15.81 7.54 18.23
C ALA A 379 -14.47 8.31 18.33
N ASP A 380 -13.36 7.60 18.54
CA ASP A 380 -12.03 8.23 18.60
C ASP A 380 -11.67 8.95 17.29
N ARG A 381 -12.02 8.37 16.14
CA ARG A 381 -11.80 8.98 14.83
C ARG A 381 -12.62 10.25 14.66
N LEU A 382 -13.92 10.22 14.98
CA LEU A 382 -14.77 11.42 14.90
C LEU A 382 -14.27 12.53 15.83
N ASP A 383 -13.87 12.19 17.05
CA ASP A 383 -13.29 13.13 18.01
C ASP A 383 -11.97 13.72 17.50
N THR A 384 -11.12 12.90 16.91
CA THR A 384 -9.84 13.31 16.35
C THR A 384 -10.03 14.24 15.14
N ILE A 385 -10.94 13.91 14.22
CA ILE A 385 -11.30 14.77 13.08
C ILE A 385 -11.84 16.12 13.58
N ARG A 386 -12.75 16.10 14.57
CA ARG A 386 -13.32 17.31 15.18
C ARG A 386 -12.25 18.19 15.82
N ASP A 387 -11.35 17.60 16.60
CA ASP A 387 -10.27 18.34 17.27
C ASP A 387 -9.29 18.95 16.25
N CYS A 388 -8.82 18.16 15.26
CA CYS A 388 -7.93 18.66 14.21
C CYS A 388 -8.56 19.83 13.44
N TYR A 389 -9.86 19.75 13.14
CA TYR A 389 -10.53 20.83 12.43
C TYR A 389 -10.72 22.07 13.31
N ASN A 390 -11.29 21.91 14.51
CA ASN A 390 -11.68 23.03 15.37
C ASN A 390 -10.48 23.78 15.97
N ARG A 391 -9.42 23.07 16.35
CA ARG A 391 -8.26 23.64 17.02
C ARG A 391 -7.12 23.98 16.07
N LEU A 392 -6.94 23.18 15.02
CA LEU A 392 -5.78 23.27 14.11
C LEU A 392 -6.16 23.72 12.70
N GLY A 393 -7.45 23.95 12.42
CA GLY A 393 -7.93 24.36 11.10
C GLY A 393 -7.65 23.33 10.00
N THR A 394 -7.37 22.08 10.37
CA THR A 394 -6.93 21.02 9.44
C THR A 394 -7.98 19.92 9.36
N MET A 395 -8.53 19.72 8.17
CA MET A 395 -9.39 18.57 7.88
C MET A 395 -8.51 17.37 7.51
N ILE A 396 -8.71 16.25 8.19
CA ILE A 396 -8.05 14.97 7.90
C ILE A 396 -9.10 13.90 7.63
N ASP A 397 -8.75 12.91 6.82
CA ASP A 397 -9.61 11.76 6.58
C ASP A 397 -9.64 10.82 7.79
N THR A 398 -10.60 9.90 7.79
CA THR A 398 -10.81 8.87 8.82
C THR A 398 -9.60 7.96 9.06
N HIS A 399 -8.82 7.62 8.03
CA HIS A 399 -7.61 6.78 8.18
C HIS A 399 -6.47 7.59 8.80
N THR A 400 -6.27 8.82 8.33
CA THR A 400 -5.29 9.73 8.93
C THR A 400 -5.66 10.04 10.39
N ALA A 401 -6.95 10.11 10.72
CA ALA A 401 -7.43 10.26 12.09
C ALA A 401 -7.07 9.05 12.98
N ASP A 402 -7.17 7.80 12.48
CA ASP A 402 -6.64 6.63 13.21
C ASP A 402 -5.16 6.83 13.54
N GLY A 403 -4.37 7.28 12.55
CA GLY A 403 -2.95 7.57 12.71
C GLY A 403 -2.68 8.67 13.73
N VAL A 404 -3.35 9.82 13.63
CA VAL A 404 -3.16 10.96 14.54
C VAL A 404 -3.52 10.58 15.98
N LYS A 405 -4.63 9.87 16.18
CA LYS A 405 -5.06 9.40 17.50
C LYS A 405 -3.96 8.58 18.17
N VAL A 406 -3.50 7.53 17.51
CA VAL A 406 -2.47 6.63 18.07
C VAL A 406 -1.12 7.34 18.19
N ALA A 407 -0.78 8.22 17.25
CA ALA A 407 0.46 8.98 17.29
C ALA A 407 0.56 9.87 18.53
N ARG A 408 -0.55 10.55 18.91
CA ARG A 408 -0.61 11.42 20.09
C ARG A 408 -0.25 10.69 21.40
N GLU A 409 -0.52 9.39 21.48
CA GLU A 409 -0.17 8.55 22.63
C GLU A 409 1.32 8.15 22.64
N GLN A 410 2.03 8.37 21.54
CA GLN A 410 3.41 7.91 21.31
C GLN A 410 4.42 9.05 21.11
N VAL A 411 3.97 10.31 21.06
CA VAL A 411 4.84 11.49 20.87
C VAL A 411 5.88 11.56 21.98
N GLN A 412 7.12 11.83 21.58
CA GLN A 412 8.24 12.09 22.47
C GLN A 412 8.83 13.46 22.14
N ALA A 413 9.00 14.30 23.15
CA ALA A 413 9.57 15.64 22.97
C ALA A 413 10.93 15.59 22.26
N GLY A 414 11.07 16.40 21.20
CA GLY A 414 12.31 16.51 20.41
C GLY A 414 12.53 15.38 19.39
N VAL A 415 11.60 14.43 19.26
CA VAL A 415 11.61 13.42 18.20
C VAL A 415 10.38 13.65 17.31
N PRO A 416 10.55 14.19 16.08
CA PRO A 416 9.43 14.39 15.18
C PRO A 416 8.64 13.09 14.96
N MET A 417 7.33 13.16 15.19
CA MET A 417 6.38 12.09 14.90
C MET A 417 5.68 12.40 13.59
N ILE A 418 5.88 11.58 12.56
CA ILE A 418 5.32 11.76 11.23
C ILE A 418 4.15 10.78 11.05
N VAL A 419 2.94 11.31 10.90
CA VAL A 419 1.73 10.53 10.58
C VAL A 419 1.54 10.50 9.07
N LEU A 420 1.33 9.31 8.51
CA LEU A 420 1.13 9.17 7.07
C LEU A 420 -0.33 9.48 6.68
N GLU A 421 -0.54 10.51 5.85
CA GLU A 421 -1.85 10.84 5.29
C GLU A 421 -2.18 9.90 4.13
N THR A 422 -3.05 8.92 4.39
CA THR A 422 -3.27 7.81 3.45
C THR A 422 -4.41 8.02 2.46
N ALA A 423 -5.29 8.98 2.72
CA ALA A 423 -6.27 9.49 1.77
C ALA A 423 -6.60 10.97 2.05
N LEU A 424 -7.17 11.66 1.06
CA LEU A 424 -7.80 12.97 1.30
C LEU A 424 -9.23 12.82 1.83
N PRO A 425 -9.74 13.81 2.61
CA PRO A 425 -11.07 13.76 3.23
C PRO A 425 -12.24 13.47 2.26
N ILE A 426 -12.18 13.96 1.02
CA ILE A 426 -13.24 13.78 0.02
C ILE A 426 -13.51 12.30 -0.32
N LYS A 427 -12.54 11.40 -0.11
CA LYS A 427 -12.76 9.95 -0.33
C LYS A 427 -13.73 9.33 0.66
N PHE A 428 -13.92 9.96 1.83
CA PHE A 428 -14.74 9.45 2.94
C PHE A 428 -15.70 10.52 3.44
N ALA A 429 -16.41 11.16 2.51
CA ALA A 429 -17.24 12.34 2.76
C ALA A 429 -18.33 12.12 3.81
N ASP A 430 -18.87 10.91 3.95
CA ASP A 430 -19.90 10.59 4.93
C ASP A 430 -19.37 10.72 6.36
N THR A 431 -18.23 10.09 6.67
CA THR A 431 -17.57 10.20 7.98
C THR A 431 -17.15 11.64 8.30
N ILE A 432 -16.70 12.40 7.29
CA ILE A 432 -16.38 13.83 7.47
C ILE A 432 -17.63 14.64 7.79
N THR A 433 -18.74 14.35 7.11
CA THR A 433 -20.04 15.01 7.34
C THR A 433 -20.57 14.68 8.73
N GLU A 434 -20.44 13.44 9.17
CA GLU A 434 -20.77 13.03 10.53
C GLU A 434 -19.93 13.76 11.57
N ALA A 435 -18.61 13.83 11.38
CA ALA A 435 -17.72 14.49 12.34
C ALA A 435 -17.93 16.01 12.41
N LEU A 436 -18.08 16.68 11.26
CA LEU A 436 -17.99 18.15 11.16
C LEU A 436 -19.31 18.83 10.81
N GLY A 437 -20.38 18.08 10.53
CA GLY A 437 -21.66 18.62 10.05
C GLY A 437 -21.59 19.25 8.66
N ARG A 438 -20.52 18.98 7.90
CA ARG A 438 -20.29 19.55 6.55
C ARG A 438 -19.52 18.59 5.66
N LYS A 439 -19.77 18.68 4.35
CA LYS A 439 -19.03 17.92 3.35
C LYS A 439 -17.58 18.43 3.22
N PRO A 440 -16.62 17.54 2.91
CA PRO A 440 -15.27 17.94 2.55
C PRO A 440 -15.26 18.71 1.22
N GLU A 441 -14.25 19.54 1.04
CA GLU A 441 -14.03 20.25 -0.23
C GLU A 441 -13.58 19.27 -1.32
N VAL A 442 -14.16 19.42 -2.52
CA VAL A 442 -13.72 18.69 -3.71
C VAL A 442 -12.50 19.41 -4.28
N PRO A 443 -11.31 18.77 -4.37
CA PRO A 443 -10.14 19.40 -4.97
C PRO A 443 -10.44 19.85 -6.41
N ALA A 444 -9.91 21.00 -6.83
CA ALA A 444 -10.23 21.62 -8.12
C ALA A 444 -10.04 20.66 -9.32
N LYS A 445 -9.03 19.77 -9.26
CA LYS A 445 -8.77 18.76 -10.29
C LYS A 445 -9.87 17.70 -10.47
N PHE A 446 -10.81 17.61 -9.52
CA PHE A 446 -11.96 16.70 -9.54
C PHE A 446 -13.30 17.41 -9.62
N ALA A 447 -13.32 18.72 -9.88
CA ALA A 447 -14.58 19.44 -10.08
C ALA A 447 -15.38 18.79 -11.23
N GLY A 448 -16.61 18.38 -10.95
CA GLY A 448 -17.49 17.71 -11.91
C GLY A 448 -17.13 16.26 -12.25
N ILE A 449 -16.22 15.60 -11.52
CA ILE A 449 -15.84 14.22 -11.82
C ILE A 449 -17.04 13.26 -11.78
N GLU A 450 -17.99 13.49 -10.88
CA GLU A 450 -19.20 12.67 -10.72
C GLU A 450 -20.19 12.82 -11.89
N ASP A 451 -20.07 13.91 -12.67
CA ASP A 451 -20.92 14.21 -13.83
C ASP A 451 -20.35 13.65 -15.14
N LEU A 452 -19.13 13.08 -15.12
CA LEU A 452 -18.51 12.52 -16.32
C LEU A 452 -19.26 11.27 -16.81
N PRO A 453 -19.27 11.00 -18.14
CA PRO A 453 -19.83 9.77 -18.68
C PRO A 453 -19.19 8.53 -18.07
N LYS A 454 -20.02 7.56 -17.68
CA LYS A 454 -19.57 6.31 -17.07
C LYS A 454 -19.44 5.21 -18.10
N ARG A 455 -18.29 4.55 -18.15
CA ARG A 455 -18.01 3.31 -18.89
C ARG A 455 -17.85 2.17 -17.87
N VAL A 456 -18.93 1.43 -17.66
CA VAL A 456 -19.01 0.29 -16.74
C VAL A 456 -20.01 -0.73 -17.29
N GLU A 457 -19.69 -2.01 -17.19
CA GLU A 457 -20.61 -3.11 -17.52
C GLU A 457 -21.16 -3.71 -16.23
N VAL A 458 -22.49 -3.76 -16.08
CA VAL A 458 -23.13 -4.47 -14.96
C VAL A 458 -23.23 -5.95 -15.33
N VAL A 459 -22.76 -6.82 -14.45
CA VAL A 459 -22.62 -8.27 -14.70
C VAL A 459 -23.13 -9.08 -13.52
N PRO A 460 -23.73 -10.27 -13.74
CA PRO A 460 -24.07 -11.18 -12.65
C PRO A 460 -22.81 -11.66 -11.92
N ALA A 461 -22.97 -12.09 -10.67
CA ALA A 461 -21.92 -12.78 -9.90
C ALA A 461 -21.63 -14.18 -10.45
N ASP A 462 -21.03 -14.25 -11.65
CA ASP A 462 -20.79 -15.47 -12.42
C ASP A 462 -19.34 -15.46 -12.97
N THR A 463 -18.56 -16.47 -12.58
CA THR A 463 -17.17 -16.61 -13.01
C THR A 463 -17.01 -16.82 -14.51
N ASP A 464 -17.89 -17.60 -15.13
CA ASP A 464 -17.82 -17.90 -16.56
C ASP A 464 -18.18 -16.68 -17.39
N ARG A 465 -19.12 -15.85 -16.90
CA ARG A 465 -19.41 -14.55 -17.53
C ARG A 465 -18.18 -13.64 -17.55
N ILE A 466 -17.45 -13.54 -16.44
CA ILE A 466 -16.22 -12.75 -16.37
C ILE A 466 -15.15 -13.30 -17.32
N LYS A 467 -14.97 -14.63 -17.37
CA LYS A 467 -14.05 -15.27 -18.32
C LYS A 467 -14.39 -14.94 -19.77
N GLN A 468 -15.67 -14.97 -20.15
CA GLN A 468 -16.12 -14.61 -21.50
C GLN A 468 -15.76 -13.17 -21.87
N ILE A 469 -15.98 -12.21 -20.97
CA ILE A 469 -15.64 -10.80 -21.18
C ILE A 469 -14.13 -10.64 -21.40
N ILE A 470 -13.32 -11.28 -20.57
CA ILE A 470 -11.86 -11.27 -20.71
C ILE A 470 -11.44 -11.87 -22.06
N SER A 471 -11.99 -13.03 -22.42
CA SER A 471 -11.69 -13.70 -23.68
C SER A 471 -12.02 -12.83 -24.89
N GLN A 472 -13.15 -12.12 -24.87
CA GLN A 472 -13.58 -11.22 -25.94
C GLN A 472 -12.70 -9.98 -26.07
N ALA A 473 -12.28 -9.40 -24.95
CA ALA A 473 -11.40 -8.24 -24.93
C ALA A 473 -9.93 -8.57 -25.31
N CYS A 474 -9.55 -9.84 -25.27
CA CYS A 474 -8.23 -10.33 -25.68
C CYS A 474 -8.18 -10.89 -27.10
N ALA A 475 -9.34 -11.12 -27.73
CA ALA A 475 -9.46 -11.54 -29.13
C ALA A 475 -9.18 -10.36 -30.07
#